data_AF-A0A3D0XCL5-F1
#
_entry.id   AF-A0A3D0XCL5-F1
#
_cell.length_a   1.000
_cell.length_b   1.000
_cell.length_c   1.000
_cell.angle_alpha   90.00
_cell.angle_beta   90.00
_cell.angle_gamma   90.00
#
_symmetry.space_group_name_H-M   'P 1'
#
loop_
_entity.id
_entity.type
_entity.pdbx_description
1 polymer ?
#
loop_
_entity_poly.entity_id
_entity_poly.type
_entity_poly.pdbx_seq_one_letter_code
_entity_poly.pdbx_strand_id
1 'polypeptide(L)'
;MQLRTDLAVEAREIAGEHISGVDFKTYSENGLEISRLTVKNQKAKQELGKEIGTYITIELPSLTDNFTETDDRLKTIGLEIRRLLPVHGLLLVVGLGNMEITPDSLGPKTSSRVLATRHITGEIAKATGLDKLRPVAVMQTGVTGQTGIETGEYILSVVKRIRPNAVVAIDALASRRLERLGCTLQIS
;
A
#
# COMPACT_ATOMS: atom_id res chain seq x y z
N MET A 1 -7.84 -27.54 -0.12
CA MET A 1 -7.58 -26.28 0.62
C MET A 1 -7.00 -25.29 -0.38
N GLN A 2 -7.73 -24.26 -0.76
CA GLN A 2 -7.29 -23.32 -1.78
C GLN A 2 -6.14 -22.49 -1.19
N LEU A 3 -4.94 -22.62 -1.73
CA LEU A 3 -3.77 -21.84 -1.30
C LEU A 3 -4.04 -20.37 -1.67
N ARG A 4 -4.42 -19.55 -0.68
CA ARG A 4 -4.75 -18.14 -0.87
C ARG A 4 -3.53 -17.29 -0.55
N THR A 5 -3.11 -16.46 -1.50
CA THR A 5 -2.07 -15.43 -1.31
C THR A 5 -2.48 -14.14 -2.01
N ASP A 6 -2.25 -13.04 -1.31
CA ASP A 6 -2.46 -11.70 -1.86
C ASP A 6 -1.20 -11.15 -2.54
N LEU A 7 -0.03 -11.78 -2.32
CA LEU A 7 1.24 -11.35 -2.90
C LEU A 7 1.37 -11.75 -4.37
N ALA A 8 1.76 -10.80 -5.22
CA ALA A 8 1.94 -10.98 -6.66
C ALA A 8 3.13 -11.90 -6.97
N VAL A 9 4.21 -11.79 -6.19
CA VAL A 9 5.37 -12.69 -6.31
C VAL A 9 4.99 -14.15 -6.05
N GLU A 10 4.20 -14.41 -5.01
CA GLU A 10 3.75 -15.76 -4.68
C GLU A 10 2.73 -16.28 -5.71
N ALA A 11 1.87 -15.42 -6.25
CA ALA A 11 0.95 -15.77 -7.33
C ALA A 11 1.72 -16.20 -8.60
N ARG A 12 2.81 -15.49 -8.95
CA ARG A 12 3.70 -15.88 -10.04
C ARG A 12 4.38 -17.23 -9.76
N GLU A 13 4.89 -17.45 -8.55
CA GLU A 13 5.49 -18.74 -8.19
C GLU A 13 4.52 -19.92 -8.40
N ILE A 14 3.23 -19.72 -8.10
CA ILE A 14 2.19 -20.76 -8.23
C ILE A 14 1.84 -20.99 -9.71
N ALA A 15 1.67 -19.92 -10.48
CA ALA A 15 1.28 -20.01 -11.89
C ALA A 15 2.44 -20.40 -12.83
N GLY A 16 3.68 -20.26 -12.38
CA GLY A 16 4.89 -20.59 -13.12
C GLY A 16 5.68 -19.35 -13.55
N GLU A 17 6.98 -19.53 -13.81
CA GLU A 17 7.89 -18.39 -14.03
C GLU A 17 7.77 -17.74 -15.42
N HIS A 18 7.26 -18.46 -16.42
CA HIS A 18 7.19 -18.06 -17.83
C HIS A 18 5.74 -17.79 -18.27
N ILE A 19 5.09 -16.82 -17.62
CA ILE A 19 3.74 -16.39 -17.97
C ILE A 19 3.81 -15.34 -19.07
N SER A 20 3.18 -15.64 -20.21
CA SER A 20 3.11 -14.68 -21.32
C SER A 20 2.29 -13.45 -20.93
N GLY A 21 2.88 -12.26 -21.05
CA GLY A 21 2.23 -11.00 -20.65
C GLY A 21 2.54 -10.55 -19.22
N VAL A 22 3.54 -11.15 -18.59
CA VAL A 22 4.09 -10.73 -17.30
C VAL A 22 5.54 -10.28 -17.50
N ASP A 23 5.85 -9.05 -17.09
CA ASP A 23 7.24 -8.64 -16.91
C ASP A 23 7.60 -8.81 -15.44
N PHE A 24 8.77 -9.37 -15.16
CA PHE A 24 9.28 -9.53 -13.81
C PHE A 24 10.73 -9.08 -13.74
N LYS A 25 11.05 -8.24 -12.77
CA LYS A 25 12.41 -7.75 -12.50
C LYS A 25 12.67 -7.74 -11.00
N THR A 26 13.87 -8.13 -10.60
CA THR A 26 14.33 -8.06 -9.22
C THR A 26 15.59 -7.21 -9.14
N TYR A 27 15.75 -6.49 -8.04
CA TYR A 27 16.97 -5.75 -7.72
C TYR A 27 17.07 -5.55 -6.21
N SER A 28 18.30 -5.38 -5.73
CA SER A 28 18.60 -5.10 -4.33
C SER A 28 19.01 -3.64 -4.18
N GLU A 29 18.44 -2.93 -3.21
CA GLU A 29 18.76 -1.52 -2.92
C GLU A 29 18.69 -1.26 -1.41
N ASN A 30 19.75 -0.70 -0.82
CA ASN A 30 19.82 -0.38 0.61
C ASN A 30 19.50 -1.57 1.55
N GLY A 31 19.80 -2.80 1.13
CA GLY A 31 19.50 -4.02 1.88
C GLY A 31 18.04 -4.47 1.81
N LEU A 32 17.27 -3.96 0.85
CA LEU A 32 15.92 -4.42 0.50
C LEU A 32 15.98 -5.23 -0.79
N GLU A 33 15.30 -6.36 -0.82
CA GLU A 33 15.05 -7.10 -2.06
C GLU A 33 13.74 -6.61 -2.67
N ILE A 34 13.80 -6.04 -3.87
CA ILE A 34 12.66 -5.41 -4.54
C ILE A 34 12.34 -6.20 -5.80
N SER A 35 11.12 -6.69 -5.86
CA SER A 35 10.55 -7.41 -7.00
C SER A 35 9.46 -6.56 -7.65
N ARG A 36 9.61 -6.24 -8.94
CA ARG A 36 8.60 -5.56 -9.75
C ARG A 36 7.99 -6.53 -10.75
N LEU A 37 6.68 -6.75 -10.60
CA LEU A 37 5.86 -7.57 -11.48
C LEU A 37 4.85 -6.67 -12.21
N THR A 38 4.83 -6.69 -13.54
CA THR A 38 3.84 -5.98 -14.35
C THR A 38 2.97 -6.96 -15.11
N VAL A 39 1.67 -6.98 -14.80
CA VAL A 39 0.64 -7.74 -15.51
C VAL A 39 0.15 -6.90 -16.68
N LYS A 40 0.37 -7.34 -17.92
CA LYS A 40 0.13 -6.53 -19.13
C LYS A 40 -1.19 -6.81 -19.86
N ASN A 41 -1.79 -7.98 -19.66
CA ASN A 41 -2.94 -8.39 -20.45
C ASN A 41 -3.92 -9.28 -19.67
N GLN A 42 -5.09 -9.51 -20.25
CA GLN A 42 -6.18 -10.29 -19.63
C GLN A 42 -5.80 -11.75 -19.40
N LYS A 43 -5.00 -12.35 -20.29
CA LYS A 43 -4.53 -13.73 -20.14
C LYS A 43 -3.65 -13.86 -18.88
N ALA A 44 -2.68 -12.97 -18.72
CA ALA A 44 -1.84 -12.91 -17.53
C ALA A 44 -2.64 -12.65 -16.26
N LYS A 45 -3.66 -11.77 -16.32
CA LYS A 45 -4.58 -11.54 -15.20
C LYS A 45 -5.32 -12.82 -14.79
N GLN A 46 -5.84 -13.58 -15.75
CA GLN A 46 -6.55 -14.83 -15.49
C GLN A 46 -5.61 -15.91 -14.92
N GLU A 47 -4.40 -16.04 -15.48
CA GLU A 47 -3.41 -17.03 -15.02
C GLU A 47 -2.85 -16.70 -13.62
N LEU A 48 -2.61 -15.41 -13.31
CA LEU A 48 -2.09 -14.99 -12.00
C LEU A 48 -3.16 -14.76 -10.95
N GLY A 49 -4.41 -14.51 -11.33
CA GLY A 49 -5.45 -14.00 -10.43
C GLY A 49 -5.12 -12.61 -9.87
N LYS A 50 -4.37 -11.79 -10.62
CA LYS A 50 -3.99 -10.41 -10.26
C LYS A 50 -4.42 -9.45 -11.35
N GLU A 51 -4.93 -8.29 -10.97
CA GLU A 51 -5.37 -7.27 -11.92
C GLU A 51 -4.23 -6.78 -12.83
N ILE A 52 -4.59 -6.22 -13.98
CA ILE A 52 -3.63 -5.58 -14.88
C ILE A 52 -3.06 -4.37 -14.15
N GLY A 53 -1.74 -4.31 -14.01
CA GLY A 53 -1.10 -3.29 -13.20
C GLY A 53 0.35 -3.63 -12.87
N THR A 54 0.96 -2.78 -12.04
CA THR A 54 2.32 -2.98 -11.54
C THR A 54 2.27 -3.28 -10.06
N TYR A 55 2.93 -4.34 -9.65
CA TYR A 55 3.07 -4.77 -8.27
C TYR A 55 4.55 -4.68 -7.90
N ILE A 56 4.84 -4.01 -6.79
CA ILE A 56 6.16 -3.85 -6.22
C ILE A 56 6.14 -4.56 -4.88
N THR A 57 6.84 -5.69 -4.78
CA THR A 57 7.03 -6.41 -3.52
C THR A 57 8.42 -6.08 -2.97
N ILE A 58 8.47 -5.63 -1.74
CA ILE A 58 9.68 -5.25 -1.01
C ILE A 58 9.81 -6.19 0.16
N GLU A 59 10.88 -6.98 0.18
CA GLU A 59 11.22 -7.86 1.29
C GLU A 59 12.24 -7.15 2.18
N LEU A 60 11.90 -7.09 3.47
CA LEU A 60 12.73 -6.49 4.49
C LEU A 60 13.42 -7.60 5.29
N PRO A 61 14.61 -7.34 5.84
CA PRO A 61 15.15 -8.17 6.91
C PRO A 61 14.11 -8.32 8.02
N SER A 62 14.16 -9.43 8.77
CA SER A 62 13.23 -9.67 9.88
C SER A 62 13.12 -8.44 10.78
N LEU A 63 11.89 -8.09 11.16
CA LEU A 63 11.59 -6.97 12.05
C LEU A 63 12.47 -7.10 13.30
N THR A 64 13.48 -6.25 13.38
CA THR A 64 14.29 -6.05 14.58
C THR A 64 14.04 -4.62 15.04
N ASP A 65 14.18 -4.36 16.32
CA ASP A 65 13.92 -3.03 16.92
C ASP A 65 14.95 -1.95 16.48
N ASN A 66 15.82 -2.25 15.53
CA ASN A 66 16.95 -1.42 15.09
C ASN A 66 16.62 -0.54 13.87
N PHE A 67 15.41 0.01 13.78
CA PHE A 67 15.10 1.05 12.79
C PHE A 67 15.42 2.43 13.38
N THR A 68 16.48 3.06 12.89
CA THR A 68 16.77 4.47 13.19
C THR A 68 15.91 5.39 12.33
N GLU A 69 15.57 6.61 12.78
CA GLU A 69 14.76 7.58 12.01
C GLU A 69 15.34 7.94 10.63
N THR A 70 16.64 7.71 10.42
CA THR A 70 17.37 8.00 9.16
C THR A 70 17.70 6.74 8.36
N ASP A 71 16.80 5.76 8.36
CA ASP A 71 16.98 4.52 7.61
C ASP A 71 16.79 4.74 6.09
N ASP A 72 17.85 4.54 5.30
CA ASP A 72 17.80 4.64 3.84
C ASP A 72 16.80 3.64 3.21
N ARG A 73 16.46 2.55 3.91
CA ARG A 73 15.39 1.62 3.52
C ARG A 73 14.04 2.33 3.44
N LEU A 74 13.72 3.18 4.42
CA LEU A 74 12.46 3.94 4.44
C LEU A 74 12.40 4.94 3.29
N LYS A 75 13.53 5.56 2.95
CA LYS A 75 13.63 6.45 1.78
C LYS A 75 13.37 5.67 0.49
N THR A 76 13.97 4.50 0.32
CA THR A 76 13.73 3.63 -0.86
C THR A 76 12.26 3.25 -0.98
N ILE A 77 11.63 2.80 0.11
CA ILE A 77 10.19 2.47 0.13
C ILE A 77 9.35 3.70 -0.24
N GLY A 78 9.64 4.86 0.35
CA GLY A 78 8.96 6.11 0.05
C GLY A 78 9.09 6.52 -1.42
N LEU A 79 10.25 6.27 -2.05
CA LEU A 79 10.47 6.51 -3.47
C LEU A 79 9.64 5.56 -4.36
N GLU A 80 9.54 4.28 -4.00
CA GLU A 80 8.68 3.33 -4.74
C GLU A 80 7.19 3.73 -4.63
N ILE A 81 6.70 4.12 -3.45
CA ILE A 81 5.34 4.67 -3.29
C ILE A 81 5.17 5.92 -4.15
N ARG A 82 6.13 6.86 -4.11
CA ARG A 82 6.07 8.11 -4.87
C ARG A 82 5.95 7.88 -6.38
N ARG A 83 6.58 6.83 -6.93
CA ARG A 83 6.53 6.51 -8.37
C ARG A 83 5.13 6.16 -8.87
N LEU A 84 4.25 5.68 -7.97
CA LEU A 84 2.88 5.31 -8.30
C LEU A 84 1.88 6.46 -8.07
N LEU A 85 2.31 7.55 -7.45
CA LEU A 85 1.45 8.66 -7.10
C LEU A 85 1.59 9.83 -8.09
N PRO A 86 0.53 10.64 -8.26
CA PRO A 86 0.64 11.89 -8.99
C PRO A 86 1.67 12.82 -8.33
N VAL A 87 2.31 13.68 -9.13
CA VAL A 87 3.36 14.61 -8.64
C VAL A 87 2.81 15.64 -7.67
N HIS A 88 1.57 16.10 -7.89
CA HIS A 88 0.88 17.08 -7.06
C HIS A 88 -0.57 16.65 -6.82
N GLY A 89 -1.22 17.33 -5.88
CA GLY A 89 -2.65 17.15 -5.61
C GLY A 89 -2.95 16.54 -4.25
N LEU A 90 -4.25 16.50 -3.93
CA LEU A 90 -4.77 15.96 -2.69
C LEU A 90 -4.72 14.44 -2.72
N LEU A 91 -4.18 13.83 -1.66
CA LEU A 91 -4.30 12.39 -1.44
C LEU A 91 -5.35 12.11 -0.37
N LEU A 92 -6.06 10.99 -0.54
CA LEU A 92 -6.84 10.37 0.53
C LEU A 92 -6.15 9.06 0.93
N VAL A 93 -5.62 9.00 2.15
CA VAL A 93 -5.09 7.76 2.73
C VAL A 93 -6.20 7.07 3.52
N VAL A 94 -6.42 5.79 3.24
CA VAL A 94 -7.48 4.97 3.83
C VAL A 94 -6.84 3.77 4.53
N GLY A 95 -7.03 3.65 5.84
CA GLY A 95 -6.71 2.43 6.58
C GLY A 95 -7.88 1.45 6.54
N LEU A 96 -7.70 0.32 5.85
CA LEU A 96 -8.66 -0.78 5.75
C LEU A 96 -8.42 -1.84 6.83
N GLY A 97 -9.50 -2.43 7.32
CA GLY A 97 -9.48 -3.50 8.31
C GLY A 97 -10.16 -3.12 9.61
N ASN A 98 -10.05 -4.00 10.61
CA ASN A 98 -10.68 -3.85 11.91
C ASN A 98 -9.63 -3.58 13.00
N MET A 99 -9.75 -2.44 13.69
CA MET A 99 -8.90 -2.08 14.83
C MET A 99 -8.93 -3.11 15.97
N GLU A 100 -10.04 -3.82 16.14
CA GLU A 100 -10.24 -4.79 17.22
C GLU A 100 -9.63 -6.16 16.94
N ILE A 101 -9.24 -6.44 15.68
CA ILE A 101 -8.66 -7.72 15.28
C ILE A 101 -7.17 -7.53 15.00
N THR A 102 -6.30 -8.06 15.87
CA THR A 102 -4.84 -7.85 15.81
C THR A 102 -4.22 -8.00 14.40
N PRO A 103 -4.42 -9.12 13.67
CA PRO A 103 -3.83 -9.27 12.33
C PRO A 103 -4.45 -8.33 11.27
N ASP A 104 -5.66 -7.84 11.49
CA ASP A 104 -6.42 -6.98 10.57
C ASP A 104 -6.31 -5.48 10.92
N SER A 105 -5.67 -5.17 12.06
CA SER A 105 -5.52 -3.79 12.56
C SER A 105 -4.40 -2.99 11.87
N LEU A 106 -3.68 -3.59 10.90
CA LEU A 106 -2.52 -2.96 10.26
C LEU A 106 -2.88 -1.67 9.52
N GLY A 107 -3.94 -1.68 8.70
CA GLY A 107 -4.38 -0.52 7.94
C GLY A 107 -4.73 0.67 8.83
N PRO A 108 -5.63 0.50 9.82
CA PRO A 108 -5.95 1.54 10.78
C PRO A 108 -4.73 2.03 11.58
N LYS A 109 -3.88 1.13 12.09
CA LYS A 109 -2.67 1.52 12.85
C LYS A 109 -1.65 2.26 12.01
N THR A 110 -1.51 1.91 10.73
CA THR A 110 -0.57 2.60 9.83
C THR A 110 -1.12 3.98 9.45
N SER A 111 -2.39 4.06 9.08
CA SER A 111 -3.02 5.32 8.68
C SER A 111 -3.06 6.35 9.82
N SER A 112 -3.18 5.94 11.10
CA SER A 112 -3.13 6.87 12.24
C SER A 112 -1.79 7.57 12.42
N ARG A 113 -0.71 7.02 11.84
CA ARG A 113 0.63 7.63 11.84
C ARG A 113 0.89 8.54 10.65
N VAL A 114 -0.06 8.67 9.72
CA VAL A 114 0.06 9.57 8.58
C VAL A 114 -0.34 10.98 9.00
N LEU A 115 0.55 11.95 8.76
CA LEU A 115 0.27 13.35 9.04
C LEU A 115 -0.81 13.89 8.08
N ALA A 116 -1.99 14.17 8.63
CA ALA A 116 -3.06 14.83 7.88
C ALA A 116 -2.73 16.33 7.69
N THR A 117 -2.67 16.78 6.45
CA THR A 117 -2.25 18.15 6.09
C THR A 117 -3.29 18.91 5.28
N ARG A 118 -4.36 18.27 4.79
CA ARG A 118 -5.41 18.92 3.98
C ARG A 118 -6.03 20.15 4.66
N HIS A 119 -6.14 20.13 5.99
CA HIS A 119 -6.74 21.20 6.77
C HIS A 119 -5.76 22.35 7.10
N ILE A 120 -4.46 22.16 6.85
CA ILE A 120 -3.40 23.14 7.13
C ILE A 120 -3.17 23.96 5.87
N THR A 121 -3.66 25.21 5.85
CA THR A 121 -3.61 26.07 4.66
C THR A 121 -3.25 27.52 5.02
N GLY A 122 -2.90 28.31 4.00
CA GLY A 122 -2.71 29.76 4.13
C GLY A 122 -1.56 30.14 5.08
N GLU A 123 -1.84 31.09 5.97
CA GLU A 123 -0.84 31.64 6.90
C GLU A 123 -0.37 30.61 7.93
N ILE A 124 -1.26 29.70 8.36
CA ILE A 124 -0.91 28.63 9.31
C ILE A 124 0.17 27.73 8.71
N ALA A 125 0.03 27.35 7.44
CA ALA A 125 1.02 26.51 6.76
C ALA A 125 2.38 27.21 6.66
N LYS A 126 2.40 28.52 6.37
CA LYS A 126 3.63 29.31 6.29
C LYS A 126 4.31 29.47 7.65
N ALA A 127 3.55 29.81 8.69
CA ALA A 127 4.07 30.02 10.05
C ALA A 127 4.65 28.73 10.66
N THR A 128 4.10 27.56 10.27
CA THR A 128 4.55 26.24 10.75
C THR A 128 5.61 25.59 9.85
N GLY A 129 5.95 26.19 8.70
CA GLY A 129 6.88 25.62 7.72
C GLY A 129 6.33 24.39 6.97
N LEU A 130 5.01 24.20 6.99
CA LEU A 130 4.32 23.06 6.36
C LEU A 130 3.76 23.39 4.97
N ASP A 131 4.03 24.58 4.44
CA ASP A 131 3.57 25.08 3.14
C ASP A 131 4.07 24.25 1.95
N LYS A 132 5.17 23.52 2.12
CA LYS A 132 5.72 22.58 1.12
C LYS A 132 5.15 21.16 1.22
N LEU A 133 4.38 20.85 2.26
CA LEU A 133 3.79 19.52 2.40
C LEU A 133 2.67 19.32 1.38
N ARG A 134 2.61 18.10 0.85
CA ARG A 134 1.47 17.66 0.02
C ARG A 134 0.21 17.66 0.87
N PRO A 135 -0.94 18.14 0.36
CA PRO A 135 -2.22 18.00 1.07
C PRO A 135 -2.64 16.53 1.14
N VAL A 136 -2.91 16.06 2.35
CA VAL A 136 -3.31 14.68 2.65
C VAL A 136 -4.52 14.71 3.58
N ALA A 137 -5.59 14.03 3.17
CA ALA A 137 -6.68 13.60 4.04
C ALA A 137 -6.43 12.15 4.47
N VAL A 138 -6.82 11.81 5.68
CA VAL A 138 -6.68 10.45 6.23
C VAL A 138 -8.02 10.03 6.78
N MET A 139 -8.41 8.79 6.53
CA MET A 139 -9.55 8.15 7.18
C MET A 139 -9.23 6.71 7.53
N GLN A 140 -9.89 6.23 8.58
CA GLN A 140 -9.92 4.83 8.95
C GLN A 140 -11.32 4.32 8.67
N THR A 141 -11.42 3.12 8.10
CA THR A 141 -12.70 2.47 7.90
C THR A 141 -12.97 1.51 9.05
N GLY A 142 -14.24 1.33 9.41
CA GLY A 142 -14.66 0.12 10.11
C GLY A 142 -14.94 -1.00 9.10
N VAL A 143 -15.30 -2.18 9.61
CA VAL A 143 -15.81 -3.27 8.78
C VAL A 143 -17.33 -3.17 8.64
N THR A 144 -17.88 -3.79 7.60
CA THR A 144 -19.33 -3.82 7.35
C THR A 144 -20.11 -4.40 8.52
N GLY A 145 -19.56 -5.38 9.23
CA GLY A 145 -20.19 -5.94 10.43
C GLY A 145 -20.35 -4.95 11.59
N GLN A 146 -19.53 -3.90 11.66
CA GLN A 146 -19.61 -2.87 12.71
C GLN A 146 -20.48 -1.69 12.28
N THR A 147 -20.40 -1.31 11.00
CA THR A 147 -20.98 -0.05 10.51
C THR A 147 -22.31 -0.23 9.77
N GLY A 148 -22.60 -1.45 9.28
CA GLY A 148 -23.72 -1.71 8.36
C GLY A 148 -23.52 -1.14 6.95
N ILE A 149 -22.38 -0.51 6.66
CA ILE A 149 -22.07 0.10 5.37
C ILE A 149 -20.92 -0.68 4.73
N GLU A 150 -20.99 -0.92 3.42
CA GLU A 150 -19.88 -1.53 2.71
C GLU A 150 -18.67 -0.56 2.69
N THR A 151 -17.48 -1.07 3.01
CA THR A 151 -16.27 -0.24 3.10
C THR A 151 -16.01 0.54 1.80
N GLY A 152 -16.28 -0.07 0.64
CA GLY A 152 -16.18 0.60 -0.66
C GLY A 152 -17.16 1.75 -0.83
N GLU A 153 -18.41 1.60 -0.39
CA GLU A 153 -19.43 2.67 -0.43
C GLU A 153 -19.00 3.85 0.46
N TYR A 154 -18.50 3.53 1.66
CA TYR A 154 -18.03 4.54 2.59
C TYR A 154 -16.88 5.37 2.00
N ILE A 155 -15.87 4.72 1.42
CA ILE A 155 -14.75 5.39 0.75
C ILE A 155 -15.24 6.22 -0.44
N LEU A 156 -16.11 5.65 -1.28
CA LEU A 156 -16.65 6.33 -2.46
C LEU A 156 -17.40 7.61 -2.10
N SER A 157 -18.14 7.62 -0.98
CA SER A 157 -18.86 8.81 -0.50
C SER A 157 -17.91 9.98 -0.22
N VAL A 158 -16.76 9.69 0.42
CA VAL A 158 -15.72 10.68 0.73
C VAL A 158 -15.02 11.14 -0.55
N VAL A 159 -14.64 10.20 -1.42
CA VAL A 159 -13.99 10.49 -2.71
C VAL A 159 -14.85 11.44 -3.55
N LYS A 160 -16.17 11.20 -3.66
CA LYS A 160 -17.09 12.08 -4.41
C LYS A 160 -17.13 13.50 -3.84
N ARG A 161 -17.00 13.65 -2.53
CA ARG A 161 -17.06 14.95 -1.83
C ARG A 161 -15.75 15.73 -1.92
N ILE A 162 -14.62 15.10 -1.62
CA ILE A 162 -13.32 15.82 -1.52
C ILE A 162 -12.49 15.76 -2.79
N ARG A 163 -12.84 14.87 -3.74
CA ARG A 163 -12.21 14.72 -5.06
C ARG A 163 -10.67 14.65 -4.98
N PRO A 164 -10.10 13.65 -4.27
CA PRO A 164 -8.66 13.50 -4.20
C PRO A 164 -8.10 13.11 -5.57
N ASN A 165 -6.85 13.46 -5.82
CA ASN A 165 -6.11 13.08 -7.03
C ASN A 165 -5.68 11.62 -7.03
N ALA A 166 -5.51 11.01 -5.84
CA ALA A 166 -5.33 9.58 -5.68
C ALA A 166 -5.78 9.12 -4.30
N VAL A 167 -6.16 7.85 -4.21
CA VAL A 167 -6.49 7.15 -2.96
C VAL A 167 -5.38 6.14 -2.67
N VAL A 168 -4.85 6.15 -1.45
CA VAL A 168 -3.88 5.18 -0.96
C VAL A 168 -4.58 4.31 0.07
N ALA A 169 -4.95 3.09 -0.31
CA ALA A 169 -5.50 2.10 0.60
C ALA A 169 -4.37 1.30 1.27
N ILE A 170 -4.45 1.14 2.58
CA ILE A 170 -3.49 0.37 3.38
C ILE A 170 -4.25 -0.78 4.02
N ASP A 171 -3.80 -2.01 3.76
CA ASP A 171 -4.49 -3.23 4.16
C ASP A 171 -3.49 -4.31 4.64
N ALA A 172 -3.97 -5.27 5.42
CA ALA A 172 -3.23 -6.46 5.82
C ALA A 172 -3.38 -7.55 4.76
N LEU A 173 -2.29 -7.88 4.07
CA LEU A 173 -2.27 -8.91 3.03
C LEU A 173 -1.96 -10.30 3.58
N ALA A 174 -2.56 -11.34 3.00
CA ALA A 174 -2.25 -12.72 3.31
C ALA A 174 -1.03 -13.21 2.50
N SER A 175 -0.05 -13.79 3.21
CA SER A 175 1.10 -14.50 2.64
C SER A 175 0.96 -16.00 2.83
N ARG A 176 1.40 -16.79 1.85
CA ARG A 176 1.52 -18.25 1.94
C ARG A 176 2.77 -18.67 2.71
N ARG A 177 3.87 -17.93 2.57
CA ARG A 177 5.15 -18.26 3.24
C ARG A 177 5.22 -17.59 4.60
N LEU A 178 5.53 -18.38 5.63
CA LEU A 178 5.76 -17.89 6.99
C LEU A 178 6.92 -16.87 7.04
N GLU A 179 7.97 -17.11 6.25
CA GLU A 179 9.16 -16.25 6.15
C GLU A 179 8.85 -14.81 5.71
N ARG A 180 7.73 -14.59 5.01
CA ARG A 180 7.30 -13.27 4.51
C ARG A 180 6.40 -12.53 5.51
N LEU A 181 5.91 -13.20 6.55
CA LEU A 181 5.01 -12.57 7.53
C LEU A 181 5.75 -11.47 8.30
N GLY A 182 5.16 -10.27 8.33
CA GLY A 182 5.73 -9.09 8.99
C GLY A 182 6.95 -8.48 8.31
N CYS A 183 7.48 -9.12 7.25
CA CYS A 183 8.74 -8.72 6.63
C CYS A 183 8.59 -8.46 5.12
N THR A 184 7.36 -8.27 4.65
CA THR A 184 7.07 -8.03 3.23
C THR A 184 6.04 -6.93 3.09
N LEU A 185 6.35 -5.94 2.26
CA LEU A 185 5.43 -4.89 1.83
C LEU A 185 5.12 -5.08 0.35
N GLN A 186 3.86 -4.97 -0.04
CA GLN A 186 3.47 -4.90 -1.45
C GLN A 186 2.76 -3.58 -1.73
N ILE A 187 3.14 -2.95 -2.84
CA ILE A 187 2.59 -1.69 -3.33
C ILE A 187 2.12 -1.91 -4.77
N SER A 188 0.91 -1.46 -5.13
CA SER A 188 0.33 -1.66 -6.46
C SER A 188 -0.64 -0.55 -6.86
#